data_AF-A0A1F4Z1X5-F1
#
_entry.id   AF-A0A1F4Z1X5-F1
#
_cell.length_a   1.000
_cell.length_b   1.000
_cell.length_c   1.000
_cell.angle_alpha   90.00
_cell.angle_beta   90.00
_cell.angle_gamma   90.00
#
_symmetry.space_group_name_H-M   'P 1'
#
loop_
_entity.id
_entity.type
_entity.pdbx_description
1 polymer ?
#
loop_
_entity_poly.entity_id
_entity_poly.type
_entity_poly.pdbx_seq_one_letter_code
_entity_poly.pdbx_strand_id
1 'polypeptide(L)' 'MKLKFFLFDSASYKLGDEYGNEVLMAVDYAVGEYKIKPLKEKNKFFAKTLKKRAGEIAADLLKRKHRVNFSDRIKV' A
#
# COMPACT_ATOMS: atom_id res chain seq x y z
N MET A 1 -28.15 -16.66 -2.05
CA MET A 1 -27.66 -15.34 -1.61
C MET A 1 -27.08 -14.61 -2.83
N LYS A 2 -27.49 -13.37 -3.10
CA LYS A 2 -26.91 -12.56 -4.19
C LYS A 2 -25.97 -11.51 -3.59
N LEU A 3 -24.76 -11.42 -4.11
CA LEU A 3 -23.78 -10.41 -3.72
C LEU A 3 -24.23 -9.04 -4.26
N LYS A 4 -24.31 -8.01 -3.40
CA LYS A 4 -24.70 -6.65 -3.83
C LYS A 4 -23.51 -5.74 -4.15
N PHE A 5 -22.40 -5.88 -3.42
CA PHE A 5 -21.17 -5.12 -3.67
C PHE A 5 -19.95 -5.90 -3.17
N PHE A 6 -18.80 -5.60 -3.77
CA PHE A 6 -17.48 -6.03 -3.33
C PHE A 6 -16.54 -4.83 -3.48
N LEU A 7 -15.89 -4.44 -2.39
CA LEU A 7 -15.05 -3.24 -2.33
C LEU A 7 -13.66 -3.58 -1.83
N PHE A 8 -12.67 -2.90 -2.39
CA PHE A 8 -11.27 -3.02 -1.99
C PHE A 8 -10.73 -1.63 -1.65
N ASP A 9 -10.99 -1.20 -0.43
CA ASP A 9 -10.79 0.20 -0.01
C ASP A 9 -9.50 0.42 0.76
N SER A 10 -9.00 -0.57 1.49
CA SER A 10 -7.74 -0.45 2.22
C SER A 10 -6.93 -1.73 2.18
N ALA A 11 -5.61 -1.59 2.26
CA ALA A 11 -4.68 -2.70 2.37
C ALA A 11 -3.51 -2.35 3.29
N SER A 12 -2.99 -3.35 3.99
CA SER A 12 -1.80 -3.21 4.84
C SER A 12 -0.72 -4.19 4.40
N TYR A 13 0.50 -3.69 4.25
CA TYR A 13 1.64 -4.44 3.77
C TYR A 13 2.80 -4.30 4.76
N LYS A 14 3.43 -5.42 5.10
CA LYS A 14 4.66 -5.43 5.89
C LYS A 14 5.85 -5.49 4.95
N LEU A 15 6.80 -4.56 5.08
CA LEU A 15 8.04 -4.56 4.32
C LEU A 15 9.22 -4.73 5.28
N GLY A 16 10.21 -5.51 4.87
CA GLY A 16 11.47 -5.68 5.59
C GLY A 16 12.65 -5.56 4.65
N ASP A 17 13.80 -5.13 5.19
CA ASP A 17 15.08 -5.15 4.48
C ASP A 17 16.02 -6.23 5.03
N GLU A 18 17.12 -6.46 4.31
CA GLU A 18 18.17 -7.43 4.68
C GLU A 18 18.89 -7.07 5.99
N TYR A 19 18.75 -5.82 6.45
CA TYR A 19 19.35 -5.31 7.68
C TYR A 19 18.42 -5.48 8.89
N GLY A 20 17.24 -6.08 8.70
CA GLY A 20 16.27 -6.37 9.75
C GLY A 20 15.48 -5.15 10.23
N ASN A 21 15.40 -4.09 9.41
CA ASN A 21 14.42 -3.02 9.58
C ASN A 21 13.08 -3.48 9.01
N GLU A 22 12.00 -3.04 9.64
CA GLU A 22 10.64 -3.38 9.24
C GLU A 22 9.75 -2.15 9.29
N VAL A 23 8.88 -2.02 8.29
CA VAL A 23 7.84 -0.98 8.22
C VAL A 23 6.50 -1.61 7.88
N LEU A 24 5.43 -1.04 8.43
CA LEU A 24 4.05 -1.31 8.05
C LEU A 24 3.58 -0.15 7.15
N MET A 25 3.18 -0.48 5.94
CA MET A 25 2.58 0.44 4.98
C MET A 25 1.09 0.15 4.88
N ALA A 26 0.26 1.10 5.29
CA ALA A 26 -1.18 1.07 5.10
C ALA A 26 -1.55 1.98 3.92
N VAL A 27 -2.28 1.47 2.94
CA VAL A 27 -2.79 2.22 1.79
C VAL A 27 -4.30 2.31 1.92
N ASP A 28 -4.82 3.53 1.93
CA ASP A 28 -6.24 3.84 1.85
C ASP A 28 -6.54 4.29 0.42
N TYR A 29 -7.14 3.38 -0.31
CA TYR A 29 -7.48 3.57 -1.69
C TYR A 29 -8.81 4.30 -1.92
N ALA A 30 -9.62 4.48 -0.88
CA ALA A 30 -10.86 5.26 -0.99
C ALA A 30 -10.52 6.75 -0.99
N VAL A 31 -9.56 7.17 -0.15
CA VAL A 31 -9.10 8.57 -0.05
C VAL A 31 -7.83 8.86 -0.84
N GLY A 32 -7.15 7.82 -1.35
CA GLY A 32 -5.93 7.98 -2.15
C GLY A 32 -4.69 8.30 -1.32
N GLU A 33 -4.67 7.92 -0.05
CA GLU A 33 -3.59 8.21 0.90
C GLU A 33 -2.86 6.94 1.33
N TYR A 34 -1.67 7.12 1.89
CA TYR A 34 -0.94 6.03 2.54
C TYR A 34 -0.24 6.50 3.81
N LYS A 35 -0.04 5.57 4.75
CA LYS A 35 0.65 5.79 6.01
C LYS A 35 1.75 4.73 6.16
N ILE A 36 2.94 5.17 6.57
CA ILE A 36 4.08 4.27 6.83
C ILE A 36 4.43 4.38 8.31
N LYS A 37 4.40 3.26 9.02
CA LYS A 37 4.77 3.14 10.42
C LYS A 37 6.00 2.25 10.55
N PRO A 38 7.08 2.69 11.21
CA PRO A 38 8.18 1.79 11.53
C PRO A 38 7.71 0.73 12.55
N LEU A 39 8.05 -0.53 12.31
CA LEU A 39 7.85 -1.64 13.25
C LEU A 39 9.16 -2.00 13.95
N LYS A 40 10.28 -1.91 13.23
CA LYS A 40 11.62 -2.25 13.74
C LYS A 40 12.67 -1.40 13.04
N GLU A 41 13.52 -0.74 13.82
CA GLU A 41 14.61 0.08 13.29
C GLU A 41 15.93 -0.36 13.94
N LYS A 42 16.64 -1.29 13.30
CA LYS A 42 17.97 -1.73 13.72
C LYS A 42 19.08 -0.83 13.18
N ASN A 43 18.91 -0.31 11.96
CA ASN A 43 19.86 0.59 11.31
C ASN A 43 19.14 1.82 10.75
N LYS A 44 19.41 3.00 11.32
CA LYS A 44 18.72 4.26 10.99
C LYS A 44 18.89 4.70 9.54
N PHE A 45 20.04 4.44 8.92
CA PHE A 45 20.30 4.83 7.54
C PHE A 45 19.43 4.00 6.58
N PHE A 46 19.45 2.68 6.74
CA PHE A 46 18.63 1.79 5.91
C PHE A 46 17.13 1.91 6.22
N ALA A 47 16.75 2.19 7.48
CA ALA A 47 15.36 2.48 7.83
C ALA A 47 14.80 3.69 7.08
N LYS A 48 15.60 4.74 6.87
CA LYS A 48 15.19 5.91 6.06
C LYS A 48 14.99 5.53 4.60
N THR A 49 15.90 4.73 4.04
CA THR A 49 15.81 4.22 2.66
C THR A 49 14.60 3.30 2.48
N LEU A 50 14.34 2.40 3.43
CA LEU A 50 13.19 1.49 3.42
C LEU A 50 11.87 2.27 3.46
N LYS A 51 11.76 3.30 4.31
CA LYS A 51 10.59 4.21 4.33
C LYS A 51 10.39 4.91 3.00
N LYS A 52 11.45 5.42 2.37
CA LYS A 52 11.37 6.07 1.05
C LYS A 52 10.84 5.09 -0.01
N ARG A 53 11.42 3.89 -0.06
CA ARG A 53 11.03 2.85 -1.02
C ARG A 53 9.60 2.35 -0.80
N ALA A 54 9.17 2.22 0.45
CA ALA A 54 7.79 1.93 0.79
C ALA A 54 6.84 3.04 0.28
N GLY A 55 7.22 4.32 0.37
CA GLY A 55 6.43 5.42 -0.19
C GLY A 55 6.32 5.37 -1.71
N GLU A 56 7.39 5.01 -2.41
CA GLU A 56 7.39 4.82 -3.88
C GLU A 56 6.45 3.67 -4.28
N ILE A 57 6.49 2.54 -3.55
CA ILE A 57 5.57 1.41 -3.76
C ILE A 57 4.12 1.84 -3.50
N ALA A 58 3.85 2.57 -2.42
CA ALA A 58 2.50 3.06 -2.10
C ALA A 58 1.96 3.96 -3.22
N ALA A 59 2.77 4.90 -3.72
CA ALA A 59 2.40 5.78 -4.80
C ALA A 59 2.09 5.01 -6.09
N ASP A 60 2.87 3.98 -6.41
CA ASP A 60 2.60 3.11 -7.56
C ASP A 60 1.31 2.29 -7.37
N LEU A 61 1.06 1.75 -6.17
CA LEU A 61 -0.18 1.03 -5.85
C LEU A 61 -1.42 1.92 -6.02
N LEU A 62 -1.37 3.16 -5.53
CA LEU A 62 -2.44 4.14 -5.70
C LEU A 62 -2.69 4.45 -7.18
N LYS A 63 -1.62 4.73 -7.94
CA LYS A 63 -1.70 4.94 -9.40
C LYS A 63 -2.29 3.75 -10.15
N ARG A 64 -1.91 2.53 -9.76
CA ARG A 64 -2.45 1.30 -10.37
C ARG A 64 -3.93 1.13 -10.06
N LYS A 65 -4.41 1.36 -8.82
CA LYS A 65 -5.86 1.28 -8.56
C LYS A 65 -6.64 2.29 -9.40
N HIS A 66 -6.14 3.51 -9.59
CA HIS A 66 -6.79 4.47 -10.50
C HIS A 66 -6.94 3.94 -11.94
N ARG A 67 -6.01 3.10 -12.41
CA ARG A 67 -6.08 2.44 -13.72
C ARG A 67 -6.86 1.12 -13.72
N VAL A 68 -7.09 0.54 -12.55
CA VAL A 68 -7.76 -0.75 -12.33
C VAL A 68 -9.19 -0.55 -11.79
N ASN A 69 -9.77 0.66 -11.94
CA ASN A 69 -11.21 0.86 -11.84
C ASN A 69 -11.91 0.03 -12.94
N PHE A 70 -12.07 -1.26 -12.66
CA PHE A 70 -12.83 -2.25 -13.42
C PHE A 70 -14.32 -1.88 -13.52
N SER A 71 -14.76 -0.82 -12.82
CA SER A 71 -16.12 -0.27 -12.90
C SER A 71 -16.50 0.19 -14.31
N ASP A 72 -15.55 0.55 -15.17
CA ASP A 72 -15.85 1.00 -16.55
C ASP A 72 -15.87 -0.14 -17.59
N ARG A 73 -15.60 -1.39 -17.20
CA ARG A 73 -15.46 -2.52 -18.15
C ARG A 73 -16.29 -3.76 -17.86
N ILE A 74 -17.40 -3.63 -17.13
CA ILE A 74 -18.47 -4.63 -17.20
C ILE A 74 -19.72 -3.94 -17.75
N LYS A 75 -19.74 -3.74 -19.08
CA LYS A 75 -20.99 -3.69 -19.82
C LYS A 75 -21.48 -5.14 -19.91
N VAL A 76 -22.46 -5.49 -19.08
CA VAL A 76 -23.35 -6.65 -19.36
C VAL A 76 -24.31 -6.22 -20.46
#